data_AF-A0AAD4HRW2-F1
#
_entry.id   AF-A0AAD4HRW2-F1
#
_cell.length_a   1.000
_cell.length_b   1.000
_cell.length_c   1.000
_cell.angle_alpha   90.00
_cell.angle_beta   90.00
_cell.angle_gamma   90.00
#
_symmetry.space_group_name_H-M   'P 1'
#
loop_
_entity.id
_entity.type
_entity.pdbx_description
1 polymer ?
#
loop_
_entity_poly.entity_id
_entity_poly.type
_entity_poly.pdbx_seq_one_letter_code
_entity_poly.pdbx_strand_id
1 'polypeptide(L)' 'ISKPKFHFLIHLPAFICCFGPAIIFSTERYESFNRVFRLSCIHSNRCTPSRDTCRLFAYQDIVKHVATGGYWFD' A
#
# COMPACT_ATOMS: atom_id res chain seq x y z
N ILE A 1 -1.02 -28.50 -18.18
CA ILE A 1 -1.09 -27.31 -17.27
C ILE A 1 -2.22 -26.41 -17.79
N SER A 2 -3.42 -26.45 -17.19
CA SER A 2 -4.61 -25.73 -17.70
C SER A 2 -4.95 -24.45 -16.94
N LYS A 3 -4.21 -24.12 -15.87
CA LYS A 3 -4.43 -22.90 -15.08
C LYS A 3 -3.10 -22.16 -14.85
N PRO A 4 -2.78 -21.11 -15.62
CA PRO A 4 -1.48 -20.44 -15.56
C PRO A 4 -1.20 -19.83 -14.18
N LYS A 5 -2.22 -19.39 -13.45
CA LYS A 5 -2.07 -18.83 -12.09
C LYS A 5 -1.52 -19.84 -11.07
N PHE A 6 -1.81 -21.14 -11.23
CA PHE A 6 -1.30 -22.16 -10.31
C PHE A 6 0.12 -22.61 -10.67
N HIS A 7 0.54 -22.44 -11.93
CA HIS A 7 1.92 -22.72 -12.34
C HIS A 7 2.93 -21.84 -11.59
N PHE A 8 2.54 -20.61 -11.21
CA PHE A 8 3.34 -19.73 -10.36
C PHE A 8 3.80 -20.40 -9.05
N LEU A 9 2.97 -21.27 -8.45
CA LEU A 9 3.30 -21.94 -7.18
C LEU A 9 4.50 -22.87 -7.30
N ILE A 10 4.80 -23.38 -8.49
CA ILE A 10 5.97 -24.22 -8.76
C ILE A 10 7.27 -23.41 -8.59
N HIS A 11 7.24 -22.13 -8.96
CA HIS A 11 8.38 -21.22 -8.88
C HIS A 11 8.48 -20.49 -7.53
N LEU A 12 7.44 -20.61 -6.68
CA LEU A 12 7.36 -19.91 -5.41
C LEU A 12 8.58 -20.15 -4.49
N PRO A 13 9.13 -21.38 -4.35
CA PRO A 13 10.33 -21.59 -3.53
C PRO A 13 11.53 -20.80 -4.04
N ALA A 14 11.75 -20.78 -5.36
CA ALA A 14 12.83 -20.01 -5.97
C ALA A 14 12.66 -18.50 -5.73
N PHE A 15 11.44 -18.00 -5.84
CA PHE A 15 11.14 -16.59 -5.54
C PHE A 15 11.31 -16.26 -4.06
N ILE A 16 10.95 -17.16 -3.15
CA ILE A 16 11.18 -16.95 -1.71
C ILE A 16 12.68 -16.84 -1.41
N CYS A 17 13.50 -17.69 -2.02
CA CYS A 17 14.95 -17.64 -1.86
C CYS A 17 15.56 -16.34 -2.42
N CYS A 18 15.10 -15.87 -3.58
CA CYS A 18 15.66 -14.68 -4.22
C CYS A 18 15.17 -13.36 -3.63
N PHE A 19 13.90 -13.29 -3.22
CA PHE A 19 13.21 -12.03 -2.96
C PHE A 19 12.64 -11.92 -1.54
N GLY A 20 12.55 -13.03 -0.80
CA GLY A 20 12.03 -13.06 0.57
C GLY A 20 10.61 -13.63 0.69
N PRO A 21 9.98 -13.52 1.86
CA PRO A 21 8.74 -14.23 2.19
C PRO A 21 7.59 -13.92 1.22
N ALA A 22 6.81 -14.93 0.83
CA ALA A 22 5.74 -14.81 -0.17
C ALA A 22 4.72 -13.68 0.10
N ILE A 23 4.51 -13.32 1.37
CA ILE A 23 3.59 -12.26 1.79
C ILE A 23 3.95 -10.89 1.20
N ILE A 24 5.23 -10.63 0.91
CA ILE A 24 5.66 -9.35 0.35
C ILE A 24 5.25 -9.18 -1.12
N PHE A 25 4.93 -10.28 -1.81
CA PHE A 25 4.38 -10.27 -3.18
C PHE A 25 2.85 -10.27 -3.20
N SER A 26 2.20 -10.39 -2.04
CA SER A 26 0.74 -10.38 -1.99
C SER A 26 0.22 -9.01 -2.41
N THR A 27 -0.59 -8.97 -3.47
CA THR A 27 -1.26 -7.74 -3.92
C THR A 27 -2.43 -7.36 -3.03
N GLU A 28 -2.94 -8.29 -2.20
CA GLU A 28 -4.13 -8.10 -1.36
C GLU A 28 -4.03 -6.87 -0.46
N ARG A 29 -2.85 -6.60 0.12
CA ARG A 29 -2.63 -5.41 0.95
C ARG A 29 -2.73 -4.11 0.14
N TYR A 30 -2.22 -4.11 -1.09
CA TYR A 30 -2.32 -2.96 -1.99
C TYR A 30 -3.75 -2.79 -2.50
N GLU A 31 -4.42 -3.89 -2.85
CA GLU A 31 -5.80 -3.89 -3.32
C GLU A 31 -6.79 -3.42 -2.25
N SER A 32 -6.61 -3.88 -1.01
CA SER A 32 -7.42 -3.43 0.14
C SER A 32 -7.25 -1.93 0.42
N PHE A 33 -6.06 -1.37 0.18
CA PHE A 33 -5.81 0.07 0.33
C PHE A 33 -6.60 0.92 -0.67
N ASN A 34 -6.99 0.38 -1.83
CA ASN A 34 -7.84 1.10 -2.79
C ASN A 34 -9.16 1.58 -2.16
N ARG A 35 -9.68 0.87 -1.15
CA ARG A 35 -10.85 1.32 -0.39
C ARG A 35 -10.57 2.62 0.36
N VAL A 36 -9.42 2.72 1.03
CA VAL A 36 -9.00 3.92 1.78
C VAL A 36 -8.82 5.10 0.84
N PHE A 37 -8.16 4.88 -0.30
CA PHE A 37 -8.02 5.88 -1.35
C PHE A 37 -9.38 6.36 -1.91
N ARG A 38 -10.33 5.45 -2.14
CA ARG A 38 -11.67 5.86 -2.58
C ARG A 38 -12.39 6.69 -1.52
N LEU A 39 -12.24 6.36 -0.24
CA LEU A 39 -12.85 7.12 0.85
C LEU A 39 -12.26 8.54 0.95
N SER A 40 -10.94 8.72 0.75
CA SER A 40 -10.35 10.06 0.74
C SER A 40 -10.93 10.94 -0.37
N CYS A 41 -11.16 10.37 -1.55
CA CYS A 41 -11.82 11.07 -2.64
C CYS A 41 -13.28 11.40 -2.32
N ILE A 42 -14.06 10.43 -1.81
CA ILE A 42 -15.49 10.60 -1.50
C ILE A 42 -15.70 11.66 -0.42
N HIS A 43 -14.86 11.70 0.61
CA HIS A 43 -15.01 12.61 1.76
C HIS A 43 -14.21 13.92 1.62
N SER A 44 -13.58 14.17 0.47
CA SER A 44 -12.99 15.47 0.16
C SER A 44 -14.05 16.52 -0.19
N ASN A 45 -13.68 17.80 -0.23
CA ASN A 45 -14.53 18.87 -0.78
C ASN A 45 -14.74 18.74 -2.30
N ARG A 46 -14.05 17.78 -2.95
CA ARG A 46 -14.12 17.42 -4.38
C ARG A 46 -13.75 18.54 -5.35
N CYS A 47 -13.25 19.67 -4.88
CA CYS A 47 -12.77 20.74 -5.75
C CYS A 47 -11.42 20.36 -6.39
N THR A 48 -10.56 19.63 -5.67
CA THR A 48 -9.29 19.12 -6.20
C THR A 48 -8.91 17.79 -5.54
N PRO A 49 -9.58 16.67 -5.90
CA PRO A 49 -9.46 15.39 -5.20
C PRO A 49 -8.03 14.85 -5.07
N SER A 50 -7.18 15.11 -6.08
CA SER A 50 -5.76 14.74 -6.05
C SER A 50 -4.99 15.50 -4.97
N ARG A 51 -5.13 16.83 -4.93
CA ARG A 51 -4.51 17.69 -3.91
C ARG A 51 -5.01 17.35 -2.52
N ASP A 52 -6.30 17.13 -2.37
CA ASP A 52 -6.93 16.82 -1.08
C ASP A 52 -6.46 15.47 -0.54
N THR A 53 -6.40 14.46 -1.41
CA THR A 53 -5.90 13.12 -1.05
C THR A 53 -4.40 13.16 -0.72
N CYS A 54 -3.58 13.87 -1.51
CA CYS A 54 -2.15 14.03 -1.20
C CYS A 54 -1.94 14.71 0.17
N ARG A 55 -2.72 15.76 0.48
CA ARG A 55 -2.66 16.42 1.79
C ARG A 55 -3.06 15.47 2.92
N LEU A 56 -4.15 14.72 2.74
CA LEU A 56 -4.59 13.74 3.74
C LEU A 56 -3.50 12.71 4.04
N PHE A 57 -2.87 12.14 3.01
CA PHE A 57 -1.81 11.15 3.21
C PHE A 57 -0.54 11.77 3.81
N ALA A 58 -0.18 13.01 3.43
CA ALA A 58 0.92 13.72 4.09
C ALA A 58 0.66 13.89 5.59
N TYR A 59 -0.56 14.26 5.99
CA TYR A 59 -0.92 14.35 7.41
C TYR A 59 -0.88 12.98 8.10
N GLN A 60 -1.38 11.92 7.47
CA GLN A 60 -1.29 10.57 8.03
C GLN A 60 0.17 10.13 8.23
N ASP A 61 1.06 10.48 7.29
CA ASP A 61 2.49 10.17 7.40
C ASP A 61 3.18 10.98 8.49
N ILE A 62 2.80 12.26 8.68
CA ILE A 62 3.25 13.09 9.81
C ILE A 62 2.82 12.46 11.13
N VAL A 63 1.55 12.08 11.27
CA VAL A 63 1.02 11.42 12.48
C VAL A 63 1.76 10.11 12.74
N LYS A 64 1.94 9.29 11.70
CA LYS A 64 2.71 8.05 11.79
C LYS A 64 4.14 8.31 12.29
N HIS A 65 4.83 9.27 11.68
CA HIS A 65 6.20 9.64 12.05
C HIS A 65 6.30 9.98 13.54
N VAL A 66 5.46 10.91 14.02
CA VAL A 66 5.42 11.32 15.43
C VAL A 66 5.04 10.16 16.34
N ALA A 67 4.00 9.39 16.00
CA ALA A 67 3.55 8.26 16.81
C ALA A 67 4.60 7.14 16.93
N THR A 68 5.50 7.02 15.94
CA THR A 68 6.63 6.08 15.98
C THR A 68 7.90 6.66 16.62
N GLY A 69 7.82 7.83 17.26
CA GLY A 69 8.96 8.48 17.94
C GLY A 69 9.86 9.30 17.01
N GLY A 70 9.42 9.60 15.80
CA GLY A 70 10.12 10.50 14.88
C GLY A 70 10.03 11.96 15.32
N TYR A 71 11.06 12.73 14.96
CA TYR A 71 11.16 14.17 15.19
C TYR A 71 11.87 14.85 14.02
N TRP A 72 11.71 16.17 13.92
CA TRP A 72 12.43 17.01 12.96
C TRP A 72 13.60 17.70 13.64
N PHE A 73 14.70 17.88 12.92
CA PHE A 73 15.80 18.73 13.34
C PHE A 73 15.48 20.19 12.97
N ASP A 74 15.82 21.12 13.86
CA ASP A 74 15.75 22.57 13.62
C ASP A 74 16.82 23.05 12.61
#